data_AF-A0A925NWK2-F1
#
_entry.id   AF-A0A925NWK2-F1
#
_cell.length_a   1.000
_cell.length_b   1.000
_cell.length_c   1.000
_cell.angle_alpha   90.00
_cell.angle_beta   90.00
_cell.angle_gamma   90.00
#
_symmetry.space_group_name_H-M   'P 1'
#
loop_
_entity.id
_entity.type
_entity.pdbx_description
1 polymer ?
#
loop_
_entity_poly.entity_id
_entity_poly.type
_entity_poly.pdbx_seq_one_letter_code
_entity_poly.pdbx_strand_id
1 'polypeptide(L)'
;ITLYVAGAPVRFLRRLVGFSTLLIALILVDVLFAPPNWQIKLHEYQRHRLLVFFGQDFASENATPEQKRKARQLQEDKSFQVDQAMIAVGSGGFWGKGWRRGTQTALKFLPPGAAHNDFIFSVIAEEKGFAGSVTVITLFGLILFSGIRIAGQARDRLGKLLAIGVVALLFSHVFINIGMNTRLMPVTGVPLPLLSYGGSSVVCSLIAIGILQNIYIYRRS
;
A
#
# COMPACT_ATOMS: atom_id res chain seq x y z
N ILE A 1 -10.25 5.42 -14.64
CA ILE A 1 -11.72 5.19 -14.60
C ILE A 1 -12.40 6.16 -13.63
N THR A 2 -11.93 6.28 -12.38
CA THR A 2 -12.43 7.24 -11.38
C THR A 2 -12.40 8.72 -11.85
N LEU A 3 -11.31 9.17 -12.47
CA LEU A 3 -11.19 10.53 -13.04
C LEU A 3 -12.13 10.81 -14.23
N TYR A 4 -12.58 9.79 -14.96
CA TYR A 4 -13.49 9.97 -16.10
C TYR A 4 -14.94 10.14 -15.61
N VAL A 5 -15.33 9.33 -14.62
CA VAL A 5 -16.63 9.45 -13.91
C VAL A 5 -16.74 10.80 -13.16
N ALA A 6 -15.61 11.43 -12.83
CA ALA A 6 -15.50 12.79 -12.33
C ALA A 6 -15.92 13.91 -13.29
N GLY A 7 -16.22 13.64 -14.55
CA GLY A 7 -16.36 14.70 -15.54
C GLY A 7 -15.08 15.55 -15.73
N ALA A 8 -13.90 14.98 -15.44
CA ALA A 8 -12.64 15.64 -15.77
C ALA A 8 -12.57 15.82 -17.30
N PRO A 9 -12.13 16.99 -17.81
CA PRO A 9 -12.09 17.23 -19.24
C PRO A 9 -11.18 16.20 -19.93
N VAL A 10 -11.68 15.56 -20.99
CA VAL A 10 -10.99 14.48 -21.72
C VAL A 10 -9.57 14.87 -22.16
N ARG A 11 -9.35 16.17 -22.40
CA ARG A 11 -8.02 16.73 -22.71
C ARG A 11 -7.02 16.57 -21.57
N PHE A 12 -7.44 16.74 -20.32
CA PHE A 12 -6.60 16.52 -19.14
C PHE A 12 -6.31 15.04 -18.94
N LEU A 13 -7.32 14.18 -19.14
CA LEU A 13 -7.14 12.73 -19.09
C LEU A 13 -6.12 12.25 -20.14
N ARG A 14 -6.23 12.75 -21.38
CA ARG A 14 -5.28 12.46 -22.46
C ARG A 14 -3.86 12.95 -22.14
N ARG A 15 -3.71 14.14 -21.53
CA ARG A 15 -2.41 14.65 -21.09
C ARG A 15 -1.81 13.82 -19.98
N LEU A 16 -2.60 13.39 -19.01
CA LEU A 16 -2.14 12.55 -17.91
C LEU A 16 -1.70 11.17 -18.42
N VAL A 17 -2.52 10.52 -19.25
CA VAL A 17 -2.15 9.26 -19.90
C VAL A 17 -0.93 9.43 -20.80
N GLY A 18 -0.86 10.52 -21.57
CA GLY A 18 0.30 10.86 -22.41
C GLY A 18 1.58 11.06 -21.60
N PHE A 19 1.50 11.74 -20.46
CA PHE A 19 2.63 11.95 -19.57
C PHE A 19 3.08 10.65 -18.89
N SER A 20 2.14 9.83 -18.40
CA SER A 20 2.45 8.51 -17.83
C SER A 20 3.07 7.57 -18.86
N THR A 21 2.55 7.55 -20.09
CA THR A 21 3.10 6.73 -21.19
C THR A 21 4.47 7.22 -21.62
N LEU A 22 4.69 8.54 -21.70
CA LEU A 22 6.01 9.12 -21.96
C LEU A 22 7.02 8.72 -20.87
N LEU A 23 6.65 8.82 -19.60
CA LEU A 23 7.52 8.40 -18.49
C LEU A 23 7.87 6.91 -18.58
N ILE A 24 6.90 6.04 -18.83
CA ILE A 24 7.14 4.60 -19.01
C ILE A 24 8.08 4.36 -20.20
N ALA A 25 7.87 5.07 -21.31
CA ALA A 25 8.71 4.96 -22.50
C ALA A 25 10.15 5.41 -22.20
N LEU A 26 10.35 6.51 -21.47
CA LEU A 26 11.67 6.99 -21.06
C LEU A 26 12.39 6.00 -20.15
N ILE A 27 11.67 5.38 -19.20
CA ILE A 27 12.23 4.34 -18.34
C ILE A 27 12.62 3.10 -19.16
N LEU A 28 11.77 2.68 -20.11
CA LEU A 28 12.08 1.57 -21.01
C LEU A 28 13.31 1.87 -21.88
N VAL A 29 13.44 3.10 -22.37
CA VAL A 29 14.60 3.51 -23.16
C VAL A 29 15.87 3.49 -22.30
N ASP A 30 15.82 3.96 -21.06
CA ASP A 30 16.94 3.88 -20.12
C ASP A 30 17.36 2.41 -19.88
N VAL A 31 16.40 1.53 -19.58
CA VAL A 31 16.66 0.11 -19.29
C VAL A 31 17.21 -0.64 -20.51
N LEU A 32 16.67 -0.38 -21.72
CA LEU A 32 17.00 -1.13 -22.93
C LEU A 32 18.23 -0.60 -23.68
N PHE A 33 18.46 0.72 -23.66
CA PHE A 33 19.43 1.36 -24.55
C PHE A 33 20.51 2.18 -23.83
N ALA A 34 20.35 2.53 -22.54
CA ALA A 34 21.39 3.27 -21.83
C ALA A 34 22.54 2.33 -21.45
N PRO A 35 23.81 2.75 -21.63
CA PRO A 35 24.96 1.97 -21.20
C PRO A 35 24.94 1.75 -19.67
N PRO A 36 25.48 0.64 -19.15
CA PRO A 36 25.34 0.24 -17.73
C PRO A 36 25.80 1.28 -16.70
N ASN A 37 26.63 2.24 -17.14
CA ASN A 37 27.20 3.30 -16.32
C ASN A 37 26.27 4.52 -16.20
N TRP A 38 25.33 4.70 -17.13
CA TRP A 38 24.35 5.80 -17.18
C TRP A 38 22.94 5.37 -16.75
N GLN A 39 22.67 4.07 -16.66
CA GLN A 39 21.38 3.57 -16.17
C GLN A 39 21.08 4.08 -14.77
N ILE A 40 19.82 4.42 -14.53
CA ILE A 40 19.35 4.84 -13.21
C ILE A 40 19.47 3.64 -12.26
N LYS A 41 20.51 3.65 -11.42
CA LYS A 41 20.72 2.61 -10.42
C LYS A 41 19.68 2.74 -9.31
N LEU A 42 18.88 1.70 -9.14
CA LEU A 42 18.00 1.57 -7.98
C LEU A 42 18.81 1.65 -6.69
N HIS A 43 18.31 2.42 -5.72
CA HIS A 43 18.90 2.41 -4.38
C HIS A 43 18.85 0.99 -3.79
N GLU A 44 19.84 0.63 -2.98
CA GLU A 44 19.96 -0.72 -2.40
C GLU A 44 18.69 -1.16 -1.68
N TYR A 45 18.06 -0.26 -0.92
CA TYR A 45 16.78 -0.51 -0.27
C TYR A 45 15.64 -0.82 -1.24
N GLN A 46 15.53 -0.09 -2.36
CA GLN A 46 14.51 -0.34 -3.38
C GLN A 46 14.74 -1.71 -4.04
N ARG A 47 16.00 -2.02 -4.33
CA ARG A 47 16.42 -3.32 -4.87
C ARG A 47 16.08 -4.46 -3.91
N HIS A 48 16.44 -4.36 -2.63
CA HIS A 48 16.15 -5.39 -1.64
C HIS A 48 14.64 -5.69 -1.52
N ARG A 49 13.78 -4.66 -1.56
CA ARG A 49 12.31 -4.85 -1.53
C ARG A 49 11.79 -5.61 -2.75
N LEU A 50 12.31 -5.32 -3.93
CA LEU A 50 11.96 -6.03 -5.16
C LEU A 50 12.47 -7.47 -5.12
N LEU A 51 13.72 -7.68 -4.71
CA LEU A 51 14.31 -9.01 -4.60
C LEU A 51 13.54 -9.90 -3.60
N VAL A 52 13.17 -9.37 -2.43
CA VAL A 52 12.31 -10.08 -1.46
C VAL A 52 10.94 -10.40 -2.05
N PHE A 53 10.33 -9.46 -2.76
CA PHE A 53 9.01 -9.66 -3.39
C PHE A 53 9.04 -10.76 -4.47
N PHE A 54 10.07 -10.77 -5.32
CA PHE A 54 10.24 -11.77 -6.38
C PHE A 54 10.89 -13.08 -5.89
N GLY A 55 11.28 -13.17 -4.62
CA GLY A 55 11.98 -14.34 -4.08
C GLY A 55 13.34 -14.58 -4.73
N GLN A 56 14.01 -13.53 -5.21
CA GLN A 56 15.32 -13.62 -5.84
C GLN A 56 16.44 -13.48 -4.81
N ASP A 57 17.48 -14.29 -4.97
CA ASP A 57 18.65 -14.26 -4.09
C ASP A 57 19.41 -12.93 -4.21
N PHE A 58 19.85 -12.42 -3.06
CA PHE A 58 20.62 -11.17 -3.01
C PHE A 58 22.05 -11.34 -3.53
N ALA A 59 22.55 -12.58 -3.53
CA ALA A 59 23.91 -12.89 -3.96
C ALA A 59 24.02 -12.92 -5.48
N SER A 60 25.08 -12.30 -6.02
CA SER A 60 25.47 -12.48 -7.41
C SER A 60 25.94 -13.93 -7.65
N GLU A 61 25.66 -14.49 -8.83
CA GLU A 61 26.04 -15.86 -9.18
C GLU A 61 27.54 -16.13 -8.97
N ASN A 62 28.37 -15.14 -9.29
CA ASN A 62 29.84 -15.18 -9.21
C ASN A 62 30.42 -14.84 -7.82
N ALA A 63 29.59 -14.65 -6.80
CA ALA A 63 30.04 -14.24 -5.46
C ALA A 63 30.77 -15.38 -4.72
N THR A 64 31.75 -15.01 -3.89
CA THR A 64 32.48 -15.96 -3.05
C THR A 64 31.56 -16.59 -1.98
N PRO A 65 31.91 -17.78 -1.43
CA PRO A 65 31.09 -18.42 -0.39
C PRO A 65 30.80 -17.53 0.82
N GLU A 66 31.74 -16.66 1.21
CA GLU A 66 31.54 -15.71 2.31
C GLU A 66 30.56 -14.59 1.96
N GLN A 67 30.66 -14.04 0.74
CA GLN A 67 29.72 -13.04 0.25
C GLN A 67 28.30 -13.60 0.12
N LYS A 68 28.17 -14.85 -0.33
CA LYS A 68 26.89 -15.58 -0.38
C LYS A 68 26.27 -15.74 1.01
N ARG A 69 27.07 -16.03 2.05
CA ARG A 69 26.60 -16.11 3.44
C ARG A 69 26.08 -14.76 3.95
N LYS A 70 26.83 -13.68 3.76
CA LYS A 70 26.40 -12.32 4.17
C LYS A 70 25.13 -11.88 3.45
N ALA A 71 25.02 -12.15 2.15
CA ALA A 71 23.84 -11.82 1.36
C ALA A 71 22.60 -12.59 1.84
N ARG A 72 22.74 -13.87 2.18
CA ARG A 72 21.66 -14.69 2.75
C ARG A 72 21.19 -14.17 4.11
N GLN A 73 22.11 -13.85 5.01
CA GLN A 73 21.78 -13.24 6.30
C GLN A 73 20.99 -11.94 6.12
N LEU A 74 21.45 -11.07 5.22
CA LEU A 74 20.76 -9.83 4.91
C LEU A 74 19.36 -10.08 4.31
N GLN A 75 19.23 -11.08 3.44
CA GLN A 75 17.95 -11.44 2.83
C GLN A 75 16.95 -11.94 3.87
N GLU A 76 17.39 -12.81 4.80
CA GLU A 76 16.59 -13.28 5.93
C GLU A 76 16.11 -12.11 6.81
N ASP A 77 17.00 -11.20 7.17
CA ASP A 77 16.65 -10.02 7.98
C ASP A 77 15.62 -9.10 7.28
N LYS A 78 15.74 -8.95 5.95
CA LYS A 78 14.83 -8.09 5.16
C LYS A 78 13.50 -8.76 4.87
N SER A 79 13.45 -10.08 4.70
CA SER A 79 12.20 -10.82 4.44
C SER A 79 11.41 -11.11 5.71
N PHE A 80 12.08 -11.18 6.87
CA PHE A 80 11.50 -11.62 8.14
C PHE A 80 10.13 -11.01 8.46
N GLN A 81 10.00 -9.68 8.39
CA GLN A 81 8.73 -9.01 8.70
C GLN A 81 7.60 -9.38 7.72
N VAL A 82 7.94 -9.53 6.45
CA VAL A 82 7.00 -9.90 5.37
C VAL A 82 6.54 -11.34 5.55
N ASP A 83 7.48 -12.22 5.87
CA ASP A 83 7.25 -13.64 6.05
C ASP A 83 6.36 -13.87 7.28
N GLN A 84 6.64 -13.15 8.37
CA GLN A 84 5.82 -13.19 9.58
C GLN A 84 4.42 -12.65 9.37
N ALA A 85 4.27 -11.54 8.63
CA ALA A 85 2.95 -11.02 8.28
C ALA A 85 2.15 -12.04 7.45
N MET A 86 2.79 -12.71 6.49
CA MET A 86 2.14 -13.73 5.67
C MET A 86 1.71 -14.95 6.50
N ILE A 87 2.57 -15.42 7.42
CA ILE A 87 2.25 -16.51 8.34
C ILE A 87 1.09 -16.11 9.27
N ALA A 88 1.09 -14.89 9.79
CA ALA A 88 0.03 -14.37 10.64
C ALA A 88 -1.33 -14.40 9.91
N VAL A 89 -1.38 -13.84 8.69
CA VAL A 89 -2.59 -13.86 7.83
C VAL A 89 -3.03 -15.30 7.54
N GLY A 90 -2.11 -16.18 7.16
CA GLY A 90 -2.43 -17.58 6.84
C GLY A 90 -2.91 -18.40 8.04
N SER A 91 -2.40 -18.09 9.24
CA SER A 91 -2.72 -18.83 10.47
C SER A 91 -4.03 -18.43 11.15
N GLY A 92 -4.68 -17.35 10.70
CA GLY A 92 -5.93 -16.84 11.29
C GLY A 92 -7.15 -17.74 11.07
N GLY A 93 -7.14 -18.61 10.05
CA GLY A 93 -8.31 -19.45 9.73
C GLY A 93 -9.59 -18.62 9.50
N PHE A 94 -10.77 -19.24 9.67
CA PHE A 94 -12.04 -18.55 9.39
C PHE A 94 -12.45 -17.54 10.48
N TRP A 95 -12.24 -17.91 11.75
CA TRP A 95 -12.72 -17.17 12.94
C TRP A 95 -11.62 -16.46 13.74
N GLY A 96 -10.34 -16.67 13.38
CA GLY A 96 -9.22 -16.09 14.11
C GLY A 96 -8.79 -16.93 15.31
N LYS A 97 -7.65 -16.56 15.88
CA LYS A 97 -7.13 -17.15 17.12
C LYS A 97 -7.73 -16.53 18.39
N GLY A 98 -8.46 -15.43 18.27
CA GLY A 98 -9.02 -14.66 19.37
C GLY A 98 -8.19 -13.43 19.74
N TRP A 99 -8.84 -12.47 20.41
CA TRP A 99 -8.27 -11.17 20.77
C TRP A 99 -7.00 -11.31 21.61
N ARG A 100 -5.89 -10.70 21.16
CA ARG A 100 -4.55 -10.76 21.78
C ARG A 100 -3.98 -12.17 21.97
N ARG A 101 -4.52 -13.16 21.26
CA ARG A 101 -4.00 -14.54 21.21
C ARG A 101 -3.20 -14.82 19.93
N GLY A 102 -2.94 -13.78 19.12
CA GLY A 102 -2.11 -13.90 17.93
C GLY A 102 -0.68 -14.29 18.31
N THR A 103 -0.23 -15.45 17.85
CA THR A 103 1.11 -15.96 18.13
C THR A 103 2.18 -15.05 17.54
N GLN A 104 2.01 -14.55 16.32
CA GLN A 104 3.04 -13.71 15.68
C GLN A 104 3.07 -12.30 16.25
N THR A 105 1.91 -11.80 16.67
CA THR A 105 1.77 -10.50 17.32
C THR A 105 2.24 -10.52 18.78
N ALA A 106 1.94 -11.58 19.53
CA ALA A 106 2.27 -11.70 20.97
C ALA A 106 3.73 -12.08 21.23
N LEU A 107 4.37 -12.87 20.35
CA LEU A 107 5.76 -13.32 20.51
C LEU A 107 6.81 -12.27 20.10
N LYS A 108 6.43 -11.00 19.86
CA LYS A 108 7.33 -9.88 19.49
C LYS A 108 8.16 -10.12 18.20
N PHE A 109 7.76 -11.05 17.33
CA PHE A 109 8.42 -11.26 16.04
C PHE A 109 8.25 -10.08 15.08
N LEU A 110 7.28 -9.20 15.35
CA LEU A 110 7.19 -7.89 14.72
C LEU A 110 7.50 -6.82 15.79
N PRO A 111 8.36 -5.81 15.52
CA PRO A 111 8.60 -4.73 16.46
C PRO A 111 7.25 -4.10 16.86
N PRO A 112 6.98 -3.84 18.16
CA PRO A 112 5.66 -3.39 18.61
C PRO A 112 5.12 -2.17 17.85
N GLY A 113 6.01 -1.24 17.46
CA GLY A 113 5.64 -0.06 16.67
C GLY A 113 5.42 -0.32 15.17
N ALA A 114 6.09 -1.32 14.58
CA ALA A 114 5.95 -1.65 13.15
C ALA A 114 4.78 -2.61 12.90
N ALA A 115 4.55 -3.55 13.81
CA ALA A 115 3.41 -4.48 13.79
C ALA A 115 2.06 -3.73 13.81
N HIS A 116 1.98 -2.66 14.60
CA HIS A 116 0.78 -1.86 14.76
C HIS A 116 0.63 -0.71 13.75
N ASN A 117 1.64 -0.47 12.90
CA ASN A 117 1.57 0.52 11.83
C ASN A 117 1.38 -0.13 10.46
N ASP A 118 2.43 -0.77 9.97
CA ASP A 118 2.50 -1.18 8.57
C ASP A 118 1.86 -2.57 8.38
N PHE A 119 1.88 -3.39 9.43
CA PHE A 119 1.37 -4.77 9.42
C PHE A 119 0.09 -4.96 10.27
N ILE A 120 -0.63 -3.88 10.59
CA ILE A 120 -1.84 -3.98 11.43
C ILE A 120 -2.91 -4.90 10.82
N PHE A 121 -2.98 -4.98 9.49
CA PHE A 121 -3.90 -5.89 8.82
C PHE A 121 -3.56 -7.37 9.06
N SER A 122 -2.28 -7.75 9.12
CA SER A 122 -1.89 -9.13 9.44
C SER A 122 -2.25 -9.51 10.87
N VAL A 123 -2.17 -8.56 11.80
CA VAL A 123 -2.63 -8.73 13.19
C VAL A 123 -4.13 -9.00 13.23
N ILE A 124 -4.93 -8.16 12.55
CA ILE A 124 -6.38 -8.32 12.50
C ILE A 124 -6.75 -9.66 11.85
N ALA A 125 -6.06 -10.05 10.77
CA ALA A 125 -6.27 -11.32 10.10
C ALA A 125 -5.93 -12.51 11.00
N GLU A 126 -4.86 -12.43 11.80
CA GLU A 126 -4.51 -13.49 12.75
C GLU A 126 -5.54 -13.62 13.89
N GLU A 127 -5.98 -12.49 14.45
CA GLU A 127 -6.85 -12.47 15.63
C GLU A 127 -8.32 -12.73 15.33
N LYS A 128 -8.84 -12.17 14.22
CA LYS A 128 -10.25 -12.25 13.83
C LYS A 128 -10.49 -13.12 12.60
N GLY A 129 -9.43 -13.68 12.02
CA GLY A 129 -9.51 -14.58 10.88
C GLY A 129 -10.04 -13.91 9.62
N PHE A 130 -10.47 -14.75 8.68
CA PHE A 130 -11.10 -14.35 7.43
C PHE A 130 -12.30 -13.42 7.65
N ALA A 131 -13.17 -13.73 8.61
CA ALA A 131 -14.34 -12.90 8.92
C ALA A 131 -13.95 -11.46 9.31
N GLY A 132 -12.90 -11.31 10.13
CA GLY A 132 -12.36 -10.00 10.48
C GLY A 132 -11.79 -9.25 9.28
N SER A 133 -10.98 -9.92 8.46
CA SER A 133 -10.41 -9.33 7.24
C SER A 133 -11.48 -8.84 6.27
N VAL A 134 -12.51 -9.65 6.01
CA VAL A 134 -13.65 -9.26 5.14
C VAL A 134 -14.40 -8.08 5.73
N THR A 135 -14.60 -8.05 7.05
CA THR A 135 -15.27 -6.92 7.72
C THR A 135 -14.49 -5.62 7.52
N VAL A 136 -13.17 -5.64 7.70
CA VAL A 136 -12.31 -4.47 7.49
C VAL A 136 -12.35 -4.00 6.03
N ILE A 137 -12.23 -4.92 5.07
CA ILE A 137 -12.30 -4.61 3.63
C ILE A 137 -13.66 -3.98 3.30
N THR A 138 -14.74 -4.54 3.85
CA THR A 138 -16.11 -4.04 3.62
C THR A 138 -16.28 -2.64 4.19
N LEU A 139 -15.81 -2.37 5.41
CA LEU A 139 -15.88 -1.04 6.03
C LEU A 139 -15.12 0.01 5.22
N PHE A 140 -13.91 -0.29 4.76
CA PHE A 140 -13.19 0.62 3.86
C PHE A 140 -13.91 0.76 2.51
N GLY A 141 -14.48 -0.32 1.98
CA GLY A 141 -15.32 -0.28 0.78
C GLY A 141 -16.48 0.69 0.93
N LEU A 142 -17.16 0.73 2.08
CA LEU A 142 -18.24 1.67 2.37
C LEU A 142 -17.74 3.12 2.45
N ILE A 143 -16.58 3.36 3.07
CA ILE A 143 -15.96 4.70 3.13
C ILE A 143 -15.62 5.19 1.73
N LEU A 144 -14.96 4.36 0.92
CA LEU A 144 -14.58 4.68 -0.44
C LEU A 144 -15.80 4.90 -1.34
N PHE A 145 -16.80 4.03 -1.24
CA PHE A 145 -18.05 4.18 -1.97
C PHE A 145 -18.76 5.48 -1.61
N SER A 146 -18.79 5.83 -0.32
CA SER A 146 -19.36 7.10 0.15
C SER A 146 -18.58 8.29 -0.42
N GLY A 147 -17.26 8.24 -0.45
CA GLY A 147 -16.43 9.27 -1.07
C GLY A 147 -16.66 9.42 -2.58
N ILE A 148 -16.81 8.31 -3.32
CA ILE A 148 -17.15 8.32 -4.76
C ILE A 148 -18.54 8.94 -4.96
N ARG A 149 -19.51 8.60 -4.11
CA ARG A 149 -20.86 9.18 -4.16
C ARG A 149 -20.83 10.69 -3.91
N ILE A 150 -20.04 11.16 -2.93
CA ILE A 150 -19.84 12.59 -2.67
C ILE A 150 -19.24 13.28 -3.91
N ALA A 151 -18.22 12.69 -4.53
CA ALA A 151 -17.65 13.24 -5.75
C ALA A 151 -18.67 13.32 -6.90
N GLY A 152 -19.51 12.31 -7.07
CA GLY A 152 -20.59 12.33 -8.08
C GLY A 152 -21.62 13.43 -7.83
N GLN A 153 -21.86 13.78 -6.57
CA GLN A 153 -22.80 14.81 -6.16
C GLN A 153 -22.19 16.22 -6.06
N ALA A 154 -20.87 16.36 -6.21
CA ALA A 154 -20.20 17.64 -6.17
C ALA A 154 -20.65 18.53 -7.34
N ARG A 155 -21.01 19.77 -7.01
CA ARG A 155 -21.52 20.77 -7.97
C ARG A 155 -20.39 21.36 -8.81
N ASP A 156 -19.29 21.71 -8.17
CA ASP A 156 -18.15 22.37 -8.79
C ASP A 156 -17.09 21.35 -9.26
N ARG A 157 -16.39 21.71 -10.35
CA ARG A 157 -15.35 20.84 -10.92
C ARG A 157 -14.17 20.65 -9.96
N LEU A 158 -13.86 21.66 -9.15
CA LEU A 158 -12.74 21.62 -8.22
C LEU A 158 -13.03 20.66 -7.07
N GLY A 159 -14.20 20.75 -6.44
CA GLY A 159 -14.69 19.86 -5.39
C GLY A 159 -14.80 18.42 -5.88
N LYS A 160 -15.22 18.22 -7.14
CA LYS A 160 -15.24 16.89 -7.76
C LYS A 160 -13.84 16.30 -7.92
N LEU A 161 -12.87 17.08 -8.40
CA LEU A 161 -11.47 16.66 -8.53
C LEU A 161 -10.83 16.39 -7.17
N LEU A 162 -11.06 17.26 -6.18
CA LEU A 162 -10.57 17.08 -4.81
C LEU A 162 -11.15 15.83 -4.17
N ALA A 163 -12.47 15.63 -4.25
CA ALA A 163 -13.12 14.45 -3.67
C ALA A 163 -12.54 13.16 -4.26
N ILE A 164 -12.28 13.12 -5.56
CA ILE A 164 -11.70 11.94 -6.21
C ILE A 164 -10.22 11.77 -5.87
N GLY A 165 -9.47 12.87 -5.75
CA GLY A 165 -8.09 12.83 -5.27
C GLY A 165 -8.00 12.24 -3.85
N VAL A 166 -8.89 12.65 -2.95
CA VAL A 166 -8.98 12.10 -1.60
C VAL A 166 -9.36 10.62 -1.61
N VAL A 167 -10.39 10.24 -2.37
CA VAL A 167 -10.78 8.82 -2.51
C VAL A 167 -9.62 7.99 -3.07
N ALA A 168 -8.91 8.48 -4.08
CA ALA A 168 -7.77 7.79 -4.68
C ALA A 168 -6.60 7.63 -3.69
N LEU A 169 -6.33 8.65 -2.86
CA LEU A 169 -5.35 8.59 -1.78
C LEU A 169 -5.70 7.51 -0.75
N LEU A 170 -6.92 7.55 -0.22
CA LEU A 170 -7.40 6.56 0.76
C LEU A 170 -7.39 5.14 0.18
N PHE A 171 -7.88 4.98 -1.06
CA PHE A 171 -7.86 3.71 -1.76
C PHE A 171 -6.43 3.18 -1.93
N SER A 172 -5.49 4.01 -2.37
CA SER A 172 -4.11 3.59 -2.58
C SER A 172 -3.47 3.13 -1.27
N HIS A 173 -3.68 3.84 -0.16
CA HIS A 173 -3.17 3.44 1.15
C HIS A 173 -3.76 2.10 1.61
N VAL A 174 -5.08 1.92 1.51
CA VAL A 174 -5.75 0.68 1.90
C VAL A 174 -5.30 -0.49 1.03
N PHE A 175 -5.26 -0.29 -0.29
CA PHE A 175 -4.89 -1.32 -1.26
C PHE A 175 -3.42 -1.75 -1.09
N ILE A 176 -2.50 -0.80 -0.96
CA ILE A 176 -1.07 -1.07 -0.76
C ILE A 176 -0.83 -1.78 0.58
N ASN A 177 -1.50 -1.35 1.65
CA ASN A 177 -1.35 -1.96 2.97
C ASN A 177 -1.86 -3.41 2.99
N ILE A 178 -3.05 -3.67 2.43
CA ILE A 178 -3.56 -5.05 2.34
C ILE A 178 -2.68 -5.89 1.39
N GLY A 179 -2.25 -5.30 0.27
CA GLY A 179 -1.41 -5.95 -0.72
C GLY A 179 -0.05 -6.38 -0.15
N MET A 180 0.59 -5.54 0.66
CA MET A 180 1.87 -5.91 1.29
C MET A 180 1.72 -7.03 2.32
N ASN A 181 0.62 -7.03 3.09
CA ASN A 181 0.34 -8.07 4.10
C ASN A 181 0.00 -9.44 3.47
N THR A 182 -0.38 -9.45 2.19
CA THR A 182 -0.73 -10.67 1.43
C THR A 182 0.32 -11.06 0.38
N ARG A 183 1.49 -10.41 0.37
CA ARG A 183 2.54 -10.54 -0.67
C ARG A 183 2.05 -10.27 -2.11
N LEU A 184 0.97 -9.53 -2.31
CA LEU A 184 0.53 -9.05 -3.64
C LEU A 184 1.33 -7.83 -4.11
N MET A 185 1.91 -7.09 -3.17
CA MET A 185 2.74 -5.92 -3.45
C MET A 185 4.04 -5.96 -2.63
N PRO A 186 5.11 -5.32 -3.12
CA PRO A 186 6.31 -5.13 -2.31
C PRO A 186 5.99 -4.30 -1.08
N VAL A 187 6.67 -4.58 0.03
CA VAL A 187 6.47 -3.82 1.27
C VAL A 187 6.91 -2.39 1.05
N THR A 188 6.00 -1.44 1.26
CA THR A 188 6.25 -0.01 1.04
C THR A 188 6.37 0.78 2.34
N GLY A 189 5.86 0.27 3.47
CA GLY A 189 5.81 0.99 4.76
C GLY A 189 4.70 2.03 4.81
N VAL A 190 3.56 1.76 4.16
CA VAL A 190 2.40 2.67 4.11
C VAL A 190 1.40 2.24 5.18
N PRO A 191 1.08 3.10 6.16
CA PRO A 191 0.16 2.76 7.23
C PRO A 191 -1.30 2.68 6.75
N LEU A 192 -2.06 1.78 7.36
CA LEU A 192 -3.50 1.65 7.09
C LEU A 192 -4.27 2.86 7.65
N PRO A 193 -4.99 3.65 6.84
CA PRO A 193 -5.72 4.82 7.29
C PRO A 193 -6.70 4.47 8.43
N LEU A 194 -6.84 5.32 9.44
CA LEU A 194 -7.77 5.16 10.59
C LEU A 194 -7.52 3.99 11.56
N LEU A 195 -6.75 2.97 11.16
CA LEU A 195 -6.51 1.75 11.95
C LEU A 195 -5.06 1.62 12.46
N SER A 196 -4.10 2.22 11.76
CA SER A 196 -2.69 2.23 12.17
C SER A 196 -2.45 3.18 13.35
N TYR A 197 -1.52 2.80 14.23
CA TYR A 197 -1.06 3.59 15.38
C TYR A 197 -0.24 4.86 15.03
N GLY A 198 -0.14 5.22 13.75
CA GLY A 198 0.60 6.39 13.30
C GLY A 198 -0.22 7.66 13.51
N GLY A 199 0.05 8.41 14.58
CA GLY A 199 -0.68 9.65 14.92
C GLY A 199 -0.82 10.62 13.74
N SER A 200 0.25 10.84 12.97
CA SER A 200 0.22 11.68 11.76
C SER A 200 -0.68 11.11 10.66
N SER A 201 -0.65 9.79 10.45
CA SER A 201 -1.50 9.12 9.45
C SER A 201 -2.98 9.25 9.79
N VAL A 202 -3.33 9.10 11.07
CA VAL A 202 -4.70 9.28 11.56
C VAL A 202 -5.16 10.72 11.35
N VAL A 203 -4.35 11.71 11.73
CA VAL A 203 -4.66 13.13 11.53
C VAL A 203 -4.85 13.45 10.04
N CYS A 204 -3.95 13.01 9.17
CA CYS A 204 -4.09 13.20 7.72
C CYS A 204 -5.36 12.53 7.17
N SER A 205 -5.71 11.34 7.65
CA SER A 205 -6.93 10.63 7.25
C SER A 205 -8.19 11.37 7.69
N LEU A 206 -8.19 11.94 8.90
CA LEU A 206 -9.31 12.74 9.42
C LEU A 206 -9.47 14.05 8.63
N ILE A 207 -8.37 14.72 8.28
CA ILE A 207 -8.39 15.91 7.41
C ILE A 207 -8.97 15.56 6.04
N ALA A 208 -8.51 14.45 5.44
CA ALA A 208 -9.02 13.97 4.16
C ALA A 208 -10.54 13.71 4.18
N ILE A 209 -11.04 13.05 5.23
CA ILE A 209 -12.49 12.84 5.42
C ILE A 209 -13.21 14.17 5.66
N GLY A 210 -12.62 15.09 6.43
CA GLY A 210 -13.17 16.43 6.66
C GLY A 210 -13.35 17.23 5.37
N ILE A 211 -12.40 17.13 4.43
CA ILE A 211 -12.50 17.73 3.09
C ILE A 211 -13.68 17.12 2.32
N LEU A 212 -13.84 15.78 2.33
CA LEU A 212 -14.99 15.13 1.69
C LEU A 212 -16.32 15.61 2.27
N GLN A 213 -16.42 15.73 3.59
CA GLN A 213 -17.62 16.20 4.26
C GLN A 213 -17.93 17.67 3.93
N ASN A 214 -16.91 18.52 3.87
CA ASN A 214 -17.05 19.92 3.47
C ASN A 214 -17.65 20.02 2.05
N ILE A 215 -17.10 19.27 1.08
CA ILE A 215 -17.60 19.22 -0.30
C ILE A 215 -19.06 18.74 -0.33
N TYR A 216 -19.40 17.74 0.51
CA TYR A 216 -20.77 17.25 0.61
C TYR A 216 -21.75 18.29 1.15
N ILE A 217 -21.37 19.06 2.18
CA ILE A 217 -22.20 20.10 2.78
C ILE A 217 -22.47 21.23 1.79
N TYR A 218 -21.44 21.73 1.11
CA TYR A 218 -21.55 22.84 0.17
C TYR A 218 -22.04 22.45 -1.23
N ARG A 219 -22.49 21.20 -1.43
CA ARG A 219 -22.94 20.74 -2.76
C ARG A 219 -24.18 21.46 -3.31
N ARG A 220 -24.95 22.15 -2.46
CA ARG A 220 -26.23 22.80 -2.82
C ARG A 220 -26.18 24.34 -2.81
N SER A 221 -25.20 24.94 -2.17
CA SER A 221 -24.97 26.40 -2.21
C SER A 221 -24.25 26.77 -3.51
#